data_AF-A0A3B0RDZ2-F1
#
_entry.id   AF-A0A3B0RDZ2-F1
#
_cell.length_a   1.000
_cell.length_b   1.000
_cell.length_c   1.000
_cell.angle_alpha   90.00
_cell.angle_beta   90.00
_cell.angle_gamma   90.00
#
_symmetry.space_group_name_H-M   'P 1'
#
loop_
_entity.id
_entity.type
_entity.pdbx_description
1 polymer ?
#
loop_
_entity_poly.entity_id
_entity_poly.type
_entity_poly.pdbx_seq_one_letter_code
_entity_poly.pdbx_strand_id
1 'polypeptide(L)' 'SSSSEAMPPSAVKPTDLESTFVAIDDMKEAVEAYEKRILEAALAKSRYNQRQTAKALNLTYDQLRHSLKRHDLLG' A
#
# COMPACT_ATOMS: atom_id res chain seq x y z
N SER A 1 -9.73 51.36 -6.12
CA SER A 1 -9.43 50.38 -5.07
C SER A 1 -10.59 49.42 -4.91
N SER A 2 -10.28 48.18 -4.50
CA SER A 2 -11.19 47.05 -4.23
C SER A 2 -11.46 46.10 -5.41
N SER A 3 -10.45 45.30 -5.75
CA SER A 3 -10.66 43.92 -6.20
C SER A 3 -10.40 43.03 -5.00
N SER A 4 -11.46 42.44 -4.45
CA SER A 4 -11.39 41.36 -3.47
C SER A 4 -12.10 40.17 -4.08
N GLU A 5 -11.41 39.47 -4.98
CA GLU A 5 -11.89 38.20 -5.53
C GLU A 5 -11.53 37.11 -4.51
N ALA A 6 -12.49 36.80 -3.63
CA ALA A 6 -12.41 35.67 -2.75
C ALA A 6 -12.47 34.39 -3.59
N MET A 7 -11.36 33.65 -3.64
CA MET A 7 -11.30 32.32 -4.22
C MET A 7 -12.30 31.39 -3.48
N PRO A 8 -13.07 30.57 -4.20
CA PRO A 8 -13.90 29.55 -3.55
C PRO A 8 -13.01 28.47 -2.92
N PRO A 9 -13.42 27.85 -1.80
CA PRO A 9 -12.76 26.66 -1.28
C PRO A 9 -12.89 25.56 -2.33
N SER A 10 -11.78 25.22 -2.97
CA SER A 10 -11.70 24.15 -3.95
C SER A 10 -12.29 22.89 -3.33
N ALA A 11 -13.44 22.49 -3.86
CA ALA A 11 -14.16 21.29 -3.46
C ALA A 11 -13.20 20.10 -3.46
N VAL A 12 -12.94 19.56 -2.28
CA VAL A 12 -12.33 18.24 -2.13
C VAL A 12 -13.35 17.26 -2.68
N LYS A 13 -13.17 16.86 -3.95
CA LYS A 13 -14.06 15.88 -4.59
C LYS A 13 -13.99 14.58 -3.78
N PRO A 14 -15.11 13.87 -3.59
CA PRO A 14 -15.09 12.58 -2.92
C PRO A 14 -14.14 11.63 -3.67
N THR A 15 -13.02 11.36 -3.01
CA THR A 15 -12.37 10.05 -2.90
C THR A 15 -12.03 9.30 -4.18
N ASP A 16 -10.79 9.50 -4.64
CA ASP A 16 -9.99 8.62 -5.52
C ASP A 16 -10.16 7.12 -5.21
N LEU A 17 -10.42 6.78 -3.94
CA LEU A 17 -10.62 5.41 -3.45
C LEU A 17 -11.81 4.70 -4.11
N GLU A 18 -12.95 5.37 -4.31
CA GLU A 18 -14.11 4.73 -4.96
C GLU A 18 -13.81 4.38 -6.43
N SER A 19 -13.11 5.28 -7.13
CA SER A 19 -12.71 5.05 -8.52
C SER A 19 -11.68 3.94 -8.65
N THR A 20 -10.85 3.75 -7.61
CA THR A 20 -9.83 2.70 -7.58
C THR A 20 -10.46 1.31 -7.50
N PHE A 21 -11.54 1.12 -6.73
CA PHE A 21 -12.21 -0.19 -6.63
C PHE A 21 -12.99 -0.57 -7.88
N VAL A 22 -13.56 0.42 -8.60
CA VAL A 22 -14.28 0.19 -9.86
C VAL A 22 -13.32 -0.20 -11.00
N ALA A 23 -12.03 0.15 -10.89
CA ALA A 23 -10.99 -0.19 -11.87
C ALA A 23 -10.30 -1.54 -11.60
N ILE A 24 -10.70 -2.29 -10.57
CA ILE A 24 -10.13 -3.62 -10.29
C ILE A 24 -10.91 -4.67 -11.07
N ASP A 25 -10.32 -5.14 -12.17
CA ASP A 25 -10.90 -6.20 -13.00
C ASP A 25 -10.68 -7.61 -12.40
N ASP A 26 -9.56 -7.83 -11.70
CA ASP A 26 -9.27 -9.07 -10.97
C ASP A 26 -8.91 -8.78 -9.50
N MET A 27 -9.79 -9.22 -8.60
CA MET A 27 -9.60 -9.07 -7.16
C MET A 27 -8.35 -9.78 -6.66
N LYS A 28 -7.99 -10.94 -7.22
CA LYS A 28 -6.83 -11.72 -6.74
C LYS A 28 -5.53 -11.00 -7.05
N GLU A 29 -5.38 -10.52 -8.28
CA GLU A 29 -4.18 -9.78 -8.71
C GLU A 29 -4.04 -8.47 -7.93
N ALA A 30 -5.14 -7.76 -7.70
CA ALA A 30 -5.13 -6.53 -6.91
C ALA A 30 -4.73 -6.79 -5.44
N VAL A 31 -5.23 -7.86 -4.82
CA VAL A 31 -4.83 -8.26 -3.47
C VAL A 31 -3.36 -8.65 -3.44
N GLU A 32 -2.87 -9.44 -4.41
CA GLU A 32 -1.45 -9.83 -4.48
C GLU A 32 -0.52 -8.63 -4.64
N ALA A 33 -0.86 -7.69 -5.52
CA ALA A 33 -0.11 -6.44 -5.69
C ALA A 33 -0.11 -5.60 -4.40
N TYR A 34 -1.23 -5.55 -3.68
CA TYR A 34 -1.32 -4.83 -2.41
C TYR A 34 -0.50 -5.50 -1.31
N GLU A 35 -0.57 -6.83 -1.18
CA GLU A 35 0.27 -7.60 -0.26
C GLU A 35 1.76 -7.37 -0.53
N LYS A 36 2.18 -7.42 -1.80
CA LYS A 36 3.56 -7.14 -2.22
C LYS A 36 4.01 -5.75 -1.75
N ARG A 37 3.19 -4.73 -1.96
CA ARG A 37 3.47 -3.35 -1.53
C ARG A 37 3.61 -3.23 -0.01
N ILE A 38 2.78 -3.93 0.77
CA ILE A 38 2.89 -3.97 2.24
C ILE A 38 4.24 -4.59 2.65
N LEU A 39 4.59 -5.74 2.06
CA LEU A 39 5.83 -6.44 2.37
C LEU A 39 7.06 -5.59 2.05
N GLU A 40 7.09 -4.94 0.88
CA GLU A 40 8.16 -4.03 0.46
C GLU A 40 8.29 -2.84 1.41
N ALA A 41 7.19 -2.19 1.77
CA ALA A 41 7.20 -1.05 2.69
C ALA A 41 7.67 -1.46 4.09
N ALA A 42 7.23 -2.63 4.58
CA ALA A 42 7.64 -3.16 5.88
C ALA A 42 9.13 -3.57 5.89
N LEU A 43 9.63 -4.15 4.80
CA LEU A 43 11.04 -4.46 4.62
C LEU A 43 11.88 -3.18 4.62
N ALA A 44 11.49 -2.18 3.83
CA ALA A 44 12.20 -0.89 3.77
C ALA A 44 12.26 -0.23 5.15
N LYS A 45 11.13 -0.18 5.88
CA LYS A 45 11.06 0.34 7.26
C LYS A 45 11.96 -0.42 8.24
N SER A 46 12.09 -1.74 8.05
CA SER A 46 12.88 -2.63 8.90
C SER A 46 14.32 -2.81 8.42
N ARG A 47 14.80 -1.97 7.47
CA ARG A 47 16.13 -2.07 6.87
C ARG A 47 16.43 -3.46 6.28
N TYR A 48 15.44 -4.06 5.62
CA TYR A 48 15.48 -5.39 5.04
C TYR A 48 15.80 -6.51 6.04
N ASN A 49 15.66 -6.25 7.34
CA ASN A 49 15.77 -7.29 8.35
C ASN A 49 14.46 -8.08 8.43
N GLN A 50 14.45 -9.29 7.86
CA GLN A 50 13.26 -10.13 7.80
C GLN A 50 12.67 -10.45 9.18
N ARG A 51 13.51 -10.68 10.20
CA ARG A 51 13.02 -10.95 11.56
C ARG A 51 12.30 -9.74 12.17
N GLN A 52 12.81 -8.54 11.95
CA GLN A 52 12.15 -7.31 12.41
C GLN A 52 10.86 -7.05 11.62
N THR A 53 10.88 -7.32 10.32
CA THR A 53 9.71 -7.18 9.44
C THR A 53 8.57 -8.10 9.85
N ALA A 54 8.87 -9.37 10.16
CA ALA A 54 7.89 -10.33 10.65
C ALA A 54 7.24 -9.84 11.95
N LYS A 55 8.04 -9.36 12.91
CA LYS A 55 7.52 -8.75 14.14
C LYS A 55 6.67 -7.52 13.88
N ALA A 56 7.08 -6.63 12.97
CA ALA A 56 6.35 -5.42 12.64
C ALA A 56 4.99 -5.69 11.99
N LEU A 57 4.87 -6.80 11.26
CA LEU A 57 3.64 -7.24 10.60
C LEU A 57 2.82 -8.23 11.43
N ASN A 58 3.24 -8.55 12.67
CA ASN A 58 2.65 -9.61 13.49
C ASN A 58 2.57 -10.98 12.78
N LEU A 59 3.57 -11.28 11.96
CA LEU A 59 3.72 -12.56 11.28
C LEU A 59 4.80 -13.40 11.96
N THR A 60 4.67 -14.72 11.88
CA THR A 60 5.82 -15.59 12.13
C THR A 60 6.85 -15.42 11.02
N TYR A 61 8.11 -15.76 11.30
CA TYR A 61 9.17 -15.69 10.30
C TYR A 61 8.86 -16.58 9.07
N ASP A 62 8.31 -17.78 9.31
CA ASP A 62 7.93 -18.68 8.23
C ASP A 62 6.79 -18.12 7.37
N GLN A 63 5.79 -17.48 7.99
CA GLN A 63 4.72 -16.79 7.26
C GLN A 63 5.28 -15.66 6.40
N LEU A 64 6.15 -14.80 6.96
CA LEU A 64 6.79 -13.74 6.20
C LEU A 64 7.58 -14.32 5.02
N ARG A 65 8.40 -15.34 5.26
CA ARG A 65 9.21 -15.97 4.22
C ARG A 65 8.34 -16.60 3.13
N HIS A 66 7.24 -17.24 3.50
CA HIS A 66 6.30 -17.82 2.54
C HIS A 66 5.64 -16.75 1.69
N SER A 67 5.21 -15.64 2.29
CA SER A 67 4.64 -14.49 1.56
C SER A 67 5.68 -13.88 0.61
N LEU A 68 6.92 -13.67 1.06
CA LEU A 68 7.99 -13.15 0.21
C LEU A 68 8.29 -14.10 -0.97
N LYS A 69 8.26 -15.42 -0.75
CA LYS A 69 8.47 -16.40 -1.82
C LYS A 69 7.30 -16.44 -2.80
N ARG A 70 6.05 -16.33 -2.31
CA ARG A 70 4.85 -16.28 -3.16
C ARG A 70 4.84 -15.06 -4.09
N HIS A 71 5.42 -13.95 -3.63
CA HIS A 71 5.47 -12.68 -4.36
C HIS A 71 6.76 -12.48 -5.18
N ASP A 72 7.58 -13.53 -5.33
CA ASP A 72 8.91 -13.49 -6.00
C ASP A 72 9.84 -12.38 -5.46
N LEU A 73 9.69 -12.03 -4.17
CA LEU A 73 10.54 -11.05 -3.46
C LEU A 73 11.79 -11.67 -2.84
N LEU A 74 11.94 -12.99 -2.94
CA LEU A 74 13.12 -13.75 -2.54
C LEU A 74 13.78 -14.31 -3.81
N GLY A 75 14.74 -13.56 -4.36
CA GLY A 75 15.71 -14.08 -5.31
C GLY A 75 16.72 -15.02 -4.65
#